data_AF-A0AA88LBP6-F1
#
_entry.id   AF-A0AA88LBP6-F1
#
_cell.length_a   1.000
_cell.length_b   1.000
_cell.length_c   1.000
_cell.angle_alpha   90.00
_cell.angle_beta   90.00
_cell.angle_gamma   90.00
#
_symmetry.space_group_name_H-M   'P 1'
#
loop_
_entity.id
_entity.type
_entity.pdbx_description
1 polymer ?
#
loop_
_entity_poly.entity_id
_entity_poly.type
_entity_poly.pdbx_seq_one_letter_code
_entity_poly.pdbx_strand_id
1 'polypeptide(L)'
;MKQSTLTQFLANKNKNKSDSSSDSESVVKIDSSPSSSESSDDEETSESSSTDNQEARKRKSSLKPNKQSTNQKKPKISNKPRKIKNRNKFCDKWKMDPELGGFISKSDMNSQHAHCNLCKKDIRGSIYNVKRHVKSIFHKQNVQAMKCTVPVDQFVQTPEVQKKQLFDDSVKDAELRLAGLVAKEDISIRKTDSLLQVMKSCFPTDAVCQALASSRTKTTRITKNVLATEEKVQLANWLRNN
;
A
#
# COMPACT_ATOMS: atom_id res chain seq x y z
N MET A 1 28.25 -41.94 33.79
CA MET A 1 29.12 -42.38 32.67
C MET A 1 28.27 -42.58 31.42
N LYS A 2 28.39 -41.66 30.46
CA LYS A 2 28.11 -41.79 29.01
C LYS A 2 28.35 -40.40 28.43
N GLN A 3 29.62 -40.16 28.08
CA GLN A 3 30.07 -39.00 27.32
C GLN A 3 29.80 -39.22 25.83
N SER A 4 29.90 -38.11 25.09
CA SER A 4 30.25 -38.06 23.66
C SER A 4 29.10 -38.26 22.67
N THR A 5 28.65 -37.14 22.09
CA THR A 5 28.74 -36.83 20.64
C THR A 5 27.73 -35.73 20.29
N LEU A 6 28.10 -34.44 20.44
CA LEU A 6 27.44 -33.36 19.68
C LEU A 6 28.30 -32.09 19.63
N THR A 7 29.60 -32.27 19.36
CA THR A 7 30.57 -31.18 19.17
C THR A 7 31.21 -31.30 17.79
N GLN A 8 30.40 -31.35 16.72
CA GLN A 8 30.86 -31.39 15.33
C GLN A 8 29.96 -30.58 14.37
N PHE A 9 29.61 -29.35 14.71
CA PHE A 9 28.94 -28.43 13.77
C PHE A 9 29.53 -27.02 13.69
N LEU A 10 30.75 -26.84 14.21
CA LEU A 10 31.54 -25.61 14.08
C LEU A 10 32.91 -25.92 13.47
N ALA A 11 32.96 -26.14 12.15
CA ALA A 11 34.17 -26.00 11.34
C ALA A 11 33.86 -26.34 9.87
N ASN A 12 33.30 -25.40 9.09
CA ASN A 12 33.55 -25.34 7.64
C ASN A 12 32.85 -24.16 6.97
N LYS A 13 33.55 -23.03 6.86
CA LYS A 13 33.62 -22.20 5.64
C LYS A 13 34.52 -20.99 5.90
N ASN A 14 35.82 -21.22 5.86
CA ASN A 14 36.77 -20.13 5.64
C ASN A 14 38.04 -20.71 5.00
N LYS A 15 38.09 -20.71 3.66
CA LYS A 15 39.32 -20.63 2.85
C LYS A 15 39.02 -20.76 1.37
N ASN A 16 39.41 -19.72 0.64
CA ASN A 16 39.82 -19.60 -0.77
C ASN A 16 39.38 -18.18 -1.20
N LYS A 17 40.24 -17.25 -1.60
CA LYS A 17 41.64 -17.31 -2.05
C LYS A 17 42.14 -15.86 -2.17
N SER A 18 43.36 -15.59 -1.72
CA SER A 18 44.09 -14.33 -1.92
C SER A 18 44.86 -14.34 -3.24
N ASP A 19 45.27 -13.12 -3.63
CA ASP A 19 46.39 -12.73 -4.49
C ASP A 19 46.21 -12.69 -6.01
N SER A 20 46.17 -11.47 -6.55
CA SER A 20 47.23 -10.96 -7.44
C SER A 20 47.11 -9.45 -7.67
N SER A 21 48.20 -8.75 -7.34
CA SER A 21 48.54 -7.36 -7.67
C SER A 21 48.99 -7.22 -9.13
N SER A 22 48.71 -6.07 -9.78
CA SER A 22 49.70 -5.26 -10.50
C SER A 22 49.07 -4.06 -11.24
N ASP A 23 49.80 -2.96 -11.19
CA ASP A 23 49.56 -1.59 -11.68
C ASP A 23 49.25 -1.41 -13.18
N SER A 24 48.58 -0.29 -13.51
CA SER A 24 49.15 0.71 -14.42
C SER A 24 48.30 1.99 -14.50
N GLU A 25 49.05 3.09 -14.54
CA GLU A 25 48.65 4.48 -14.60
C GLU A 25 47.91 4.86 -15.90
N SER A 26 47.01 5.86 -15.81
CA SER A 26 46.99 6.92 -16.83
C SER A 26 46.47 8.22 -16.25
N VAL A 27 47.39 9.16 -16.20
CA VAL A 27 47.31 10.59 -15.95
C VAL A 27 46.36 11.29 -16.92
N VAL A 28 45.49 12.17 -16.42
CA VAL A 28 45.16 13.42 -17.14
C VAL A 28 45.01 14.56 -16.13
N LYS A 29 45.98 15.48 -16.15
CA LYS A 29 45.93 16.81 -15.56
C LYS A 29 45.09 17.70 -16.47
N ILE A 30 44.16 18.49 -15.92
CA ILE A 30 43.85 19.81 -16.47
C ILE A 30 43.64 20.75 -15.30
N ASP A 31 44.52 21.74 -15.24
CA ASP A 31 44.59 22.84 -14.29
C ASP A 31 43.64 23.98 -14.70
N SER A 32 43.47 24.93 -13.78
CA SER A 32 43.03 26.33 -13.98
C SER A 32 41.58 26.66 -13.58
N SER A 33 41.44 27.20 -12.38
CA SER A 33 40.54 28.34 -12.11
C SER A 33 41.11 29.61 -12.77
N PRO A 34 40.29 30.65 -13.07
CA PRO A 34 40.19 31.76 -12.12
C PRO A 34 38.81 32.43 -12.08
N SER A 35 38.76 33.54 -11.35
CA SER A 35 37.67 34.14 -10.58
C SER A 35 36.57 34.94 -11.30
N SER A 36 35.53 35.18 -10.49
CA SER A 36 34.82 36.45 -10.23
C SER A 36 33.76 37.04 -11.19
N SER A 37 32.79 37.66 -10.50
CA SER A 37 31.86 38.77 -10.86
C SER A 37 30.58 38.48 -11.65
N GLU A 38 29.46 38.63 -10.92
CA GLU A 38 28.30 39.50 -11.17
C GLU A 38 27.84 39.76 -12.62
N SER A 39 26.57 39.42 -12.94
CA SER A 39 25.49 40.40 -13.12
C SER A 39 24.18 39.76 -13.62
N SER A 40 23.09 40.43 -13.25
CA SER A 40 21.68 40.32 -13.62
C SER A 40 21.39 40.19 -15.12
N ASP A 41 20.28 39.53 -15.48
CA ASP A 41 19.07 40.19 -16.04
C ASP A 41 17.99 39.16 -16.43
N ASP A 42 16.77 39.57 -16.06
CA ASP A 42 15.39 39.23 -16.44
C ASP A 42 15.08 38.22 -17.57
N GLU A 43 14.13 37.31 -17.32
CA GLU A 43 12.99 37.14 -18.23
C GLU A 43 11.74 36.54 -17.56
N GLU A 44 10.60 37.03 -18.03
CA GLU A 44 9.24 36.92 -17.51
C GLU A 44 8.62 35.51 -17.58
N THR A 45 7.61 35.25 -16.74
CA THR A 45 6.24 34.82 -17.13
C THR A 45 5.46 34.49 -15.85
N SER A 46 4.61 35.40 -15.36
CA SER A 46 3.17 35.49 -15.63
C SER A 46 2.37 34.28 -15.12
N GLU A 47 1.65 34.44 -14.01
CA GLU A 47 0.38 33.74 -13.76
C GLU A 47 -0.41 34.46 -12.64
N SER A 48 -1.28 35.38 -13.05
CA SER A 48 -2.31 35.99 -12.23
C SER A 48 -3.49 35.04 -12.09
N SER A 49 -3.74 34.60 -10.86
CA SER A 49 -4.90 33.80 -10.49
C SER A 49 -6.15 34.67 -10.34
N SER A 50 -7.08 34.56 -11.27
CA SER A 50 -8.48 34.91 -11.03
C SER A 50 -9.37 34.30 -12.12
N THR A 51 -10.09 33.24 -11.78
CA THR A 51 -11.27 32.81 -12.54
C THR A 51 -12.47 32.68 -11.59
N ASP A 52 -13.17 33.81 -11.45
CA ASP A 52 -14.61 33.81 -11.22
C ASP A 52 -15.26 33.96 -12.60
N ASN A 53 -16.15 33.03 -12.98
CA ASN A 53 -17.28 33.40 -13.84
C ASN A 53 -18.38 32.35 -13.84
N GLN A 54 -19.51 32.78 -13.27
CA GLN A 54 -20.83 32.26 -13.50
C GLN A 54 -21.36 32.70 -14.89
N GLU A 55 -22.53 32.16 -15.23
CA GLU A 55 -23.54 32.74 -16.11
C GLU A 55 -23.55 32.37 -17.62
N ALA A 56 -24.51 31.49 -17.91
CA ALA A 56 -25.50 31.56 -18.98
C ALA A 56 -25.08 31.67 -20.46
N ARG A 57 -25.40 30.61 -21.22
CA ARG A 57 -25.88 30.77 -22.61
C ARG A 57 -27.10 29.90 -22.92
N LYS A 58 -28.18 30.62 -23.16
CA LYS A 58 -29.45 30.27 -23.82
C LYS A 58 -29.26 29.36 -25.05
N ARG A 59 -30.11 28.34 -25.18
CA ARG A 59 -30.64 27.89 -26.48
C ARG A 59 -32.17 27.71 -26.41
N LYS A 60 -32.84 28.61 -27.13
CA LYS A 60 -34.25 28.62 -27.57
C LYS A 60 -34.61 27.28 -28.21
N SER A 61 -35.66 26.58 -27.75
CA SER A 61 -37.09 26.74 -28.11
C SER A 61 -37.40 26.50 -29.60
N SER A 62 -37.85 25.29 -29.91
CA SER A 62 -38.74 24.99 -31.05
C SER A 62 -39.64 23.81 -30.68
N LEU A 63 -40.84 24.11 -30.20
CA LEU A 63 -41.98 23.20 -30.20
C LEU A 63 -42.56 23.15 -31.62
N LYS A 64 -42.91 21.95 -32.11
CA LYS A 64 -44.27 21.60 -32.56
C LYS A 64 -44.41 20.09 -32.86
N PRO A 65 -45.65 19.57 -32.86
CA PRO A 65 -45.99 18.22 -32.41
C PRO A 65 -46.16 17.23 -33.58
N ASN A 66 -46.07 15.94 -33.31
CA ASN A 66 -46.76 14.96 -34.14
C ASN A 66 -47.27 13.76 -33.33
N LYS A 67 -48.61 13.62 -33.32
CA LYS A 67 -49.36 12.46 -32.84
C LYS A 67 -49.51 11.47 -33.99
N GLN A 68 -48.95 10.27 -33.86
CA GLN A 68 -49.49 9.04 -34.47
C GLN A 68 -49.15 7.89 -33.50
N SER A 69 -50.01 7.62 -32.52
CA SER A 69 -51.07 6.61 -32.61
C SER A 69 -50.56 5.25 -33.11
N THR A 70 -49.98 4.47 -32.20
CA THR A 70 -49.90 3.02 -32.37
C THR A 70 -50.75 2.35 -31.29
N ASN A 71 -51.78 1.69 -31.80
CA ASN A 71 -52.78 0.91 -31.11
C ASN A 71 -52.10 -0.18 -30.25
N GLN A 72 -52.08 -0.03 -28.93
CA GLN A 72 -51.86 -1.16 -28.02
C GLN A 72 -53.03 -1.26 -27.05
N LYS A 73 -53.83 -2.31 -27.29
CA LYS A 73 -55.00 -2.71 -26.50
C LYS A 73 -54.60 -2.76 -25.01
N LYS A 74 -55.21 -1.90 -24.20
CA LYS A 74 -55.14 -1.99 -22.72
C LYS A 74 -55.67 -3.37 -22.30
N PRO A 75 -54.88 -4.23 -21.63
CA PRO A 75 -55.43 -5.45 -21.07
C PRO A 75 -56.39 -5.07 -19.93
N LYS A 76 -57.60 -5.64 -19.96
CA LYS A 76 -58.61 -5.51 -18.91
C LYS A 76 -57.99 -5.91 -17.57
N ILE A 77 -57.92 -4.97 -16.63
CA ILE A 77 -57.48 -5.23 -15.25
C ILE A 77 -58.62 -5.99 -14.58
N SER A 78 -58.54 -7.33 -14.59
CA SER A 78 -59.38 -8.13 -13.72
C SER A 78 -58.90 -7.95 -12.28
N ASN A 79 -59.71 -7.32 -11.43
CA ASN A 79 -59.47 -7.18 -9.99
C ASN A 79 -59.66 -8.51 -9.24
N LYS A 80 -58.93 -9.56 -9.66
CA LYS A 80 -58.74 -10.75 -8.83
C LYS A 80 -57.57 -10.46 -7.89
N PRO A 81 -57.68 -10.70 -6.57
CA PRO A 81 -56.55 -10.53 -5.67
C PRO A 81 -55.41 -11.42 -6.17
N ARG A 82 -54.34 -10.81 -6.67
CA ARG A 82 -53.15 -11.56 -7.08
C ARG A 82 -52.57 -12.17 -5.81
N LYS A 83 -52.62 -13.50 -5.69
CA LYS A 83 -51.94 -14.23 -4.62
C LYS A 83 -50.51 -13.71 -4.53
N ILE A 84 -50.15 -13.12 -3.40
CA ILE A 84 -48.79 -12.65 -3.14
C ILE A 84 -47.92 -13.91 -3.12
N LYS A 85 -47.16 -14.14 -4.19
CA LYS A 85 -46.19 -15.24 -4.23
C LYS A 85 -45.20 -14.99 -3.11
N ASN A 86 -45.11 -15.96 -2.21
CA ASN A 86 -44.21 -15.92 -1.05
C ASN A 86 -42.81 -15.56 -1.55
N ARG A 87 -42.23 -14.48 -1.03
CA ARG A 87 -40.91 -14.00 -1.47
C ARG A 87 -39.88 -14.97 -0.91
N ASN A 88 -39.20 -15.68 -1.78
CA ASN A 88 -38.23 -16.69 -1.37
C ASN A 88 -37.11 -16.01 -0.59
N LYS A 89 -36.94 -16.41 0.67
CA LYS A 89 -35.83 -15.98 1.52
C LYS A 89 -34.51 -16.48 0.91
N PHE A 90 -33.39 -15.83 1.27
CA PHE A 90 -32.07 -16.34 0.93
C PHE A 90 -31.92 -17.77 1.45
N CYS A 91 -31.39 -18.68 0.63
CA CYS A 91 -31.19 -20.07 1.02
C CYS A 91 -29.70 -20.39 1.07
N ASP A 92 -29.23 -20.90 2.22
CA ASP A 92 -27.84 -21.31 2.41
C ASP A 92 -27.38 -22.40 1.43
N LYS A 93 -28.32 -23.17 0.86
CA LYS A 93 -28.04 -24.14 -0.20
C LYS A 93 -27.43 -23.50 -1.46
N TRP A 94 -27.67 -22.21 -1.71
CA TRP A 94 -27.06 -21.50 -2.84
C TRP A 94 -25.55 -21.29 -2.67
N LYS A 95 -25.03 -21.37 -1.44
CA LYS A 95 -23.59 -21.36 -1.19
C LYS A 95 -22.91 -22.68 -1.55
N MET A 96 -23.69 -23.77 -1.61
CA MET A 96 -23.22 -25.12 -1.93
C MET A 96 -23.16 -25.35 -3.45
N ASP A 97 -23.88 -24.55 -4.24
CA ASP A 97 -23.84 -24.65 -5.70
C ASP A 97 -22.47 -24.18 -6.23
N PRO A 98 -21.74 -24.99 -7.02
CA PRO A 98 -20.40 -24.66 -7.49
C PRO A 98 -20.36 -23.41 -8.41
N GLU A 99 -21.46 -23.10 -9.09
CA GLU A 99 -21.56 -21.91 -9.94
C GLU A 99 -21.84 -20.62 -9.17
N LEU A 100 -22.30 -20.70 -7.92
CA LEU A 100 -22.84 -19.56 -7.15
C LEU A 100 -22.09 -19.32 -5.83
N GLY A 101 -21.54 -20.38 -5.23
CA GLY A 101 -21.05 -20.37 -3.86
C GLY A 101 -19.84 -19.46 -3.63
N GLY A 102 -19.01 -19.27 -4.65
CA GLY A 102 -17.76 -18.50 -4.51
C GLY A 102 -17.94 -17.00 -4.26
N PHE A 103 -19.10 -16.42 -4.59
CA PHE A 103 -19.28 -14.96 -4.56
C PHE A 103 -20.58 -14.49 -3.89
N ILE A 104 -21.41 -15.39 -3.38
CA ILE A 104 -22.69 -15.04 -2.76
C ILE A 104 -22.64 -15.19 -1.25
N SER A 105 -23.05 -14.14 -0.56
CA SER A 105 -23.18 -14.05 0.89
C SER A 105 -24.59 -13.62 1.30
N LYS A 106 -24.89 -13.75 2.60
CA LYS A 106 -26.13 -13.19 3.17
C LYS A 106 -26.00 -11.67 3.14
N SER A 107 -27.05 -10.97 2.74
CA SER A 107 -27.09 -9.51 2.80
C SER A 107 -27.30 -9.04 4.24
N ASP A 108 -26.55 -8.03 4.66
CA ASP A 108 -26.68 -7.41 5.99
C ASP A 108 -27.97 -6.58 6.12
N MET A 109 -28.52 -6.11 5.00
CA MET A 109 -29.70 -5.25 5.01
C MET A 109 -31.00 -6.03 5.25
N ASN A 110 -31.15 -7.21 4.65
CA ASN A 110 -32.40 -7.96 4.69
C ASN A 110 -32.19 -9.46 4.46
N SER A 111 -32.83 -10.31 5.28
CA SER A 111 -32.85 -11.78 5.13
C SER A 111 -33.43 -12.29 3.78
N GLN A 112 -34.12 -11.42 3.04
CA GLN A 112 -34.68 -11.70 1.72
C GLN A 112 -33.73 -11.35 0.56
N HIS A 113 -32.51 -10.89 0.82
CA HIS A 113 -31.57 -10.48 -0.22
C HIS A 113 -30.28 -11.32 -0.16
N ALA A 114 -29.73 -11.61 -1.35
CA ALA A 114 -28.43 -12.22 -1.53
C ALA A 114 -27.43 -11.12 -1.86
N HIS A 115 -26.27 -11.08 -1.20
CA HIS A 115 -25.22 -10.13 -1.51
C HIS A 115 -24.19 -10.77 -2.43
N CYS A 116 -23.78 -10.08 -3.49
CA CYS A 116 -22.67 -10.51 -4.34
C CYS A 116 -21.39 -9.78 -3.93
N ASN A 117 -20.42 -10.52 -3.39
CA ASN A 117 -19.15 -9.98 -2.92
C ASN A 117 -18.32 -9.35 -4.07
N LEU A 118 -18.41 -9.92 -5.28
CA LEU A 118 -17.70 -9.41 -6.47
C LEU A 118 -18.29 -8.12 -7.02
N CYS A 119 -19.61 -7.97 -6.94
CA CYS A 119 -20.31 -6.82 -7.51
C CYS A 119 -20.71 -5.77 -6.47
N LYS A 120 -20.55 -6.08 -5.17
CA LYS A 120 -21.00 -5.28 -4.02
C LYS A 120 -22.45 -4.83 -4.16
N LYS A 121 -23.32 -5.75 -4.63
CA LYS A 121 -24.73 -5.47 -4.95
C LYS A 121 -25.63 -6.48 -4.29
N ASP A 122 -26.71 -5.99 -3.69
CA ASP A 122 -27.78 -6.82 -3.14
C ASP A 122 -28.77 -7.23 -4.24
N ILE A 123 -28.95 -8.53 -4.39
CA ILE A 123 -29.84 -9.16 -5.34
C ILE A 123 -31.08 -9.61 -4.57
N ARG A 124 -32.25 -9.24 -5.09
CA ARG A 124 -33.53 -9.65 -4.50
C ARG A 124 -33.69 -11.18 -4.51
N GLY A 125 -34.06 -11.74 -3.36
CA GLY A 125 -34.14 -13.17 -3.03
C GLY A 125 -34.97 -14.00 -4.00
N SER A 126 -34.30 -14.52 -5.02
CA SER A 126 -34.74 -15.61 -5.86
C SER A 126 -33.52 -16.15 -6.58
N ILE A 127 -33.39 -17.47 -6.63
CA ILE A 127 -32.32 -18.14 -7.36
C ILE A 127 -32.28 -17.71 -8.84
N TYR A 128 -33.44 -17.38 -9.42
CA TYR A 128 -33.52 -16.87 -10.79
C TYR A 128 -32.78 -15.52 -10.95
N ASN A 129 -32.97 -14.59 -10.01
CA ASN A 129 -32.32 -13.28 -10.05
C ASN A 129 -30.81 -13.42 -9.86
N VAL A 130 -30.41 -14.34 -8.99
CA VAL A 130 -29.01 -14.69 -8.76
C VAL A 130 -28.38 -15.26 -10.04
N LYS A 131 -28.99 -16.27 -10.67
CA LYS A 131 -28.51 -16.84 -11.94
C LYS A 131 -28.46 -15.81 -13.07
N ARG A 132 -29.44 -14.89 -13.13
CA ARG A 132 -29.43 -13.77 -14.08
C ARG A 132 -28.30 -12.79 -13.79
N HIS A 133 -28.00 -12.52 -12.52
CA HIS A 133 -26.90 -11.65 -12.11
C HIS A 133 -25.55 -12.19 -12.56
N VAL A 134 -25.29 -13.49 -12.39
CA VAL A 134 -24.04 -14.14 -12.83
C VAL A 134 -23.83 -14.01 -14.33
N LYS A 135 -24.93 -14.08 -15.11
CA LYS A 135 -24.89 -13.89 -16.56
C LYS A 135 -24.74 -12.43 -17.00
N SER A 136 -24.86 -11.48 -16.09
CA SER A 136 -24.76 -10.04 -16.37
C SER A 136 -23.35 -9.67 -16.82
N ILE A 137 -23.28 -8.70 -17.75
CA ILE A 137 -22.02 -8.14 -18.26
C ILE A 137 -21.16 -7.61 -17.12
N PHE A 138 -21.77 -6.89 -16.17
CA PHE A 138 -21.07 -6.31 -15.02
C PHE A 138 -20.39 -7.37 -14.15
N HIS A 139 -21.06 -8.51 -13.94
CA HIS A 139 -20.47 -9.60 -13.16
C HIS A 139 -19.30 -10.25 -13.91
N LYS A 140 -19.47 -10.52 -15.20
CA LYS A 140 -18.40 -11.08 -16.05
C LYS A 140 -17.17 -10.18 -16.11
N GLN A 141 -17.36 -8.87 -16.22
CA GLN A 141 -16.27 -7.89 -16.19
C GLN A 141 -15.51 -7.93 -14.85
N ASN A 142 -16.23 -7.97 -13.72
CA ASN A 142 -15.58 -8.05 -12.40
C ASN A 142 -14.83 -9.38 -12.20
N VAL A 143 -15.38 -10.48 -12.68
CA VAL A 143 -14.70 -11.80 -12.67
C VAL A 143 -13.42 -11.75 -13.51
N GLN A 144 -13.47 -11.12 -14.69
CA GLN A 144 -12.30 -10.96 -15.54
C GLN A 144 -11.24 -10.06 -14.90
N ALA A 145 -11.64 -8.93 -14.31
CA ALA A 145 -10.74 -8.04 -13.61
C ALA A 145 -10.01 -8.75 -12.45
N MET A 146 -10.73 -9.54 -11.65
CA MET A 146 -10.14 -10.34 -10.56
C MET A 146 -9.12 -11.36 -11.06
N LYS A 147 -9.32 -11.95 -12.24
CA LYS A 147 -8.37 -12.91 -12.83
C LYS A 147 -7.09 -12.25 -13.33
N CYS A 148 -7.18 -11.01 -13.79
CA CYS A 148 -6.04 -10.26 -14.32
C CYS A 148 -5.23 -9.55 -13.21
N THR A 149 -5.79 -9.42 -12.00
CA THR A 149 -5.07 -8.87 -10.84
C THR A 149 -4.23 -9.95 -10.17
N VAL A 150 -2.94 -9.69 -10.02
CA VAL A 150 -2.02 -10.53 -9.23
C VAL A 150 -2.43 -10.43 -7.75
N PRO A 151 -2.52 -11.55 -7.02
CA PRO A 151 -2.80 -11.50 -5.58
C PRO A 151 -1.69 -10.70 -4.87
N VAL A 152 -2.08 -9.90 -3.88
CA VAL A 152 -1.17 -9.00 -3.16
C VAL A 152 0.00 -9.77 -2.56
N ASP A 153 -0.22 -10.97 -2.05
CA ASP A 153 0.84 -11.82 -1.47
C ASP A 153 1.95 -12.14 -2.48
N GLN A 154 1.60 -12.37 -3.73
CA GLN A 154 2.57 -12.66 -4.79
C GLN A 154 3.31 -11.38 -5.24
N PHE A 155 2.66 -10.22 -5.17
CA PHE A 155 3.30 -8.93 -5.46
C PHE A 155 4.34 -8.57 -4.39
N VAL A 156 4.00 -8.77 -3.11
CA VAL A 156 4.88 -8.47 -1.97
C VAL A 156 6.08 -9.43 -1.91
N GLN A 157 5.91 -10.66 -2.37
CA GLN A 157 6.98 -11.68 -2.37
C GLN A 157 7.96 -11.56 -3.54
N THR A 158 7.85 -10.55 -4.41
CA THR A 158 8.84 -10.38 -5.49
C THR A 158 10.24 -10.15 -4.91
N PRO A 159 11.29 -10.76 -5.50
CA PRO A 159 12.64 -10.73 -4.94
C PRO A 159 13.22 -9.31 -4.84
N GLU A 160 12.76 -8.40 -5.69
CA GLU A 160 13.13 -6.99 -5.66
C GLU A 160 12.53 -6.25 -4.47
N VAL A 161 11.25 -6.47 -4.17
CA VAL A 161 10.56 -5.90 -3.00
C VAL A 161 11.20 -6.42 -1.72
N GLN A 162 11.53 -7.72 -1.65
CA GLN A 162 12.23 -8.30 -0.50
C GLN A 162 13.60 -7.69 -0.27
N LYS A 163 14.42 -7.51 -1.33
CA LYS A 163 15.73 -6.87 -1.21
C LYS A 163 15.63 -5.44 -0.68
N LYS A 164 14.65 -4.68 -1.17
CA LYS A 164 14.40 -3.32 -0.70
C LYS A 164 13.96 -3.32 0.77
N GLN A 165 13.07 -4.22 1.17
CA GLN A 165 12.64 -4.34 2.57
C GLN A 165 13.80 -4.69 3.51
N LEU A 166 14.66 -5.65 3.13
CA LEU A 166 15.84 -6.00 3.91
C LEU A 166 16.81 -4.82 4.06
N PHE A 167 17.00 -4.04 2.99
CA PHE A 167 17.78 -2.82 3.05
C PHE A 167 17.14 -1.79 3.99
N ASP A 168 15.84 -1.52 3.84
CA ASP A 168 15.10 -0.58 4.69
C ASP A 168 15.13 -1.03 6.17
N ASP A 169 15.09 -2.33 6.45
CA ASP A 169 15.18 -2.87 7.80
C ASP A 169 16.59 -2.69 8.40
N SER A 170 17.64 -2.83 7.59
CA SER A 170 19.01 -2.51 8.02
C SER A 170 19.19 -1.02 8.36
N VAL A 171 18.54 -0.14 7.59
CA VAL A 171 18.52 1.31 7.89
C VAL A 171 17.78 1.57 9.20
N LYS A 172 16.60 0.97 9.40
CA LYS A 172 15.83 1.11 10.65
C LYS A 172 16.63 0.62 11.87
N ASP A 173 17.32 -0.51 11.76
CA ASP A 173 18.15 -1.05 12.84
C ASP A 173 19.30 -0.08 13.19
N ALA A 174 20.00 0.46 12.19
CA ALA A 174 21.05 1.45 12.42
C ALA A 174 20.50 2.74 13.07
N GLU A 175 19.33 3.23 12.65
CA GLU A 175 18.68 4.39 13.29
C GLU A 175 18.25 4.11 14.73
N LEU A 176 17.73 2.91 15.00
CA LEU A 176 17.35 2.49 16.35
C LEU A 176 18.56 2.45 17.27
N ARG A 177 19.68 1.89 16.79
CA ARG A 177 20.95 1.84 17.53
C ARG A 177 21.50 3.24 17.79
N LEU A 178 21.46 4.13 16.81
CA LEU A 178 21.88 5.52 16.98
C LEU A 178 21.01 6.24 18.03
N ALA A 179 19.69 6.07 17.98
CA ALA A 179 18.80 6.65 18.98
C ALA A 179 19.03 6.09 20.38
N GLY A 180 19.33 4.79 20.49
CA GLY A 180 19.71 4.15 21.75
C GLY A 180 21.02 4.70 22.31
N LEU A 181 22.03 4.88 21.47
CA LEU A 181 23.31 5.50 21.89
C LEU A 181 23.10 6.93 22.41
N VAL A 182 22.30 7.71 21.69
CA VAL A 182 21.98 9.10 22.08
C VAL A 182 21.28 9.15 23.44
N ALA A 183 20.33 8.23 23.68
CA ALA A 183 19.62 8.15 24.95
C ALA A 183 20.53 7.65 26.09
N LYS A 184 21.39 6.67 25.82
CA LYS A 184 22.27 6.05 26.81
C LYS A 184 23.36 6.98 27.30
N GLU A 185 24.03 7.68 26.39
CA GLU A 185 25.20 8.52 26.70
C GLU A 185 24.80 10.00 26.96
N ASP A 186 23.51 10.27 27.18
CA ASP A 186 22.93 11.62 27.36
C ASP A 186 23.39 12.65 26.31
N ILE A 187 23.49 12.20 25.05
CA ILE A 187 23.86 13.08 23.95
C ILE A 187 22.66 13.96 23.65
N SER A 188 22.87 15.28 23.59
CA SER A 188 21.82 16.19 23.18
C SER A 188 21.30 15.78 21.80
N ILE A 189 19.98 15.51 21.72
CA ILE A 189 19.31 15.18 20.46
C ILE A 189 19.59 16.26 19.40
N ARG A 190 19.82 17.51 19.81
CA ARG A 190 20.16 18.59 18.88
C ARG A 190 21.41 18.33 18.04
N LYS A 191 22.37 17.56 18.57
CA LYS A 191 23.64 17.23 17.90
C LYS A 191 23.54 16.04 16.95
N THR A 192 22.41 15.31 16.92
CA THR A 192 22.28 14.10 16.10
C THR A 192 22.40 14.39 14.61
N ASP A 193 21.90 15.55 14.16
CA ASP A 193 21.96 15.95 12.76
C ASP A 193 23.43 16.13 12.31
N SER A 194 24.24 16.84 13.11
CA SER A 194 25.66 17.04 12.84
C SER A 194 26.47 15.74 12.99
N LEU A 195 26.15 14.90 13.97
CA LEU A 195 26.76 13.59 14.14
C LEU A 195 26.54 12.70 12.90
N LEU A 196 25.33 12.73 12.35
CA LEU A 196 24.97 11.97 11.17
C LEU A 196 25.67 12.50 9.91
N GLN A 197 25.88 13.82 9.79
CA GLN A 197 26.70 14.40 8.73
C GLN A 197 28.15 13.91 8.79
N VAL A 198 28.75 13.91 9.99
CA VAL A 198 30.12 13.39 10.18
C VAL A 198 30.17 11.91 9.83
N MET A 199 29.20 11.12 10.30
CA MET A 199 29.14 9.69 10.02
C MET A 199 29.06 9.40 8.50
N LYS A 200 28.25 10.18 7.77
CA LYS A 200 28.19 10.08 6.30
C LYS A 200 29.51 10.47 5.62
N SER A 201 30.23 11.45 6.16
CA SER A 201 31.55 11.82 5.62
C SER A 201 32.63 10.77 5.89
N CYS A 202 32.54 10.06 7.02
CA CYS A 202 33.47 8.99 7.37
C CYS A 202 33.24 7.71 6.56
N PHE A 203 31.99 7.44 6.15
CA PHE A 203 31.61 6.22 5.43
C PHE A 203 30.92 6.53 4.09
N PRO A 204 31.66 7.03 3.09
CA PRO A 204 31.10 7.36 1.78
C PRO A 204 30.65 6.12 0.98
N THR A 205 31.27 4.98 1.21
CA THR A 205 31.02 3.73 0.45
C THR A 205 29.85 2.91 0.96
N ASP A 206 29.42 3.13 2.21
CA ASP A 206 28.35 2.35 2.82
C ASP A 206 26.97 2.93 2.47
N ALA A 207 26.19 2.16 1.71
CA ALA A 207 24.85 2.55 1.28
C ALA A 207 23.89 2.76 2.46
N VAL A 208 24.03 1.97 3.54
CA VAL A 208 23.16 2.09 4.72
C VAL A 208 23.45 3.41 5.43
N CYS A 209 24.71 3.71 5.70
CA CYS A 209 25.12 4.97 6.33
C CYS A 209 24.65 6.20 5.53
N GLN A 210 24.74 6.16 4.20
CA GLN A 210 24.25 7.26 3.36
C GLN A 210 22.72 7.41 3.40
N ALA A 211 22.00 6.29 3.46
CA ALA A 211 20.54 6.26 3.53
C ALA A 211 19.98 6.70 4.90
N LEU A 212 20.79 6.74 5.96
CA LEU A 212 20.34 7.17 7.28
C LEU A 212 19.75 8.58 7.25
N ALA A 213 18.54 8.73 7.77
CA ALA A 213 17.80 9.99 7.82
C ALA A 213 17.26 10.26 9.23
N SER A 214 18.03 9.87 10.25
CA SER A 214 17.66 10.07 11.67
C SER A 214 17.86 11.52 12.09
N SER A 215 16.90 12.37 11.73
CA SER A 215 16.84 13.75 12.21
C SER A 215 16.38 13.83 13.66
N ARG A 216 16.59 14.99 14.31
CA ARG A 216 16.11 15.30 15.68
C ARG A 216 14.71 14.80 16.00
N THR A 217 13.74 15.09 15.12
CA THR A 217 12.34 14.72 15.32
C THR A 217 12.16 13.20 15.29
N LYS A 218 12.86 12.52 14.39
CA LYS A 218 12.81 11.06 14.25
C LYS A 218 13.46 10.37 15.45
N THR A 219 14.67 10.81 15.85
CA THR A 219 15.35 10.31 17.05
C THR A 219 14.49 10.47 18.29
N THR A 220 13.89 11.66 18.49
CA THR A 220 12.99 11.90 19.63
C THR A 220 11.79 10.94 19.65
N ARG A 221 11.20 10.69 18.48
CA ARG A 221 10.05 9.76 18.35
C ARG A 221 10.46 8.32 18.63
N ILE A 222 11.61 7.88 18.14
CA ILE A 222 12.13 6.52 18.40
C ILE A 222 12.39 6.36 19.91
N THR A 223 13.09 7.29 20.53
CA THR A 223 13.39 7.23 21.96
C THR A 223 12.12 7.22 22.82
N LYS A 224 11.15 8.10 22.53
CA LYS A 224 9.91 8.19 23.33
C LYS A 224 8.91 7.06 23.09
N ASN A 225 8.70 6.67 21.84
CA ASN A 225 7.60 5.77 21.49
C ASN A 225 8.04 4.31 21.44
N VAL A 226 9.31 4.06 21.14
CA VAL A 226 9.85 2.69 20.99
C VAL A 226 10.67 2.33 22.22
N LEU A 227 11.81 3.00 22.44
CA LEU A 227 12.74 2.63 23.51
C LEU A 227 12.11 2.76 24.90
N ALA A 228 11.55 3.93 25.23
CA ALA A 228 10.94 4.15 26.55
C ALA A 228 9.74 3.24 26.81
N THR A 229 8.97 2.87 25.78
CA THR A 229 7.85 1.93 25.91
C THR A 229 8.36 0.52 26.23
N GLU A 230 9.38 0.05 25.52
CA GLU A 230 9.96 -1.26 25.72
C GLU A 230 10.66 -1.37 27.09
N GLU A 231 11.48 -0.38 27.46
CA GLU A 231 12.15 -0.33 28.76
C GLU A 231 11.14 -0.33 29.92
N LYS A 232 10.02 0.38 29.78
CA LYS A 232 8.93 0.36 30.77
C LYS A 232 8.33 -1.03 30.93
N VAL A 233 8.11 -1.75 29.83
CA VAL A 233 7.59 -3.13 29.85
C VAL A 233 8.62 -4.08 30.47
N GLN A 234 9.89 -3.97 30.09
CA GLN A 234 10.97 -4.78 30.65
C GLN A 234 11.13 -4.55 32.15
N LEU A 235 11.11 -3.30 32.60
CA LEU A 235 11.14 -2.95 34.01
C LEU A 235 9.94 -3.54 34.76
N ALA A 236 8.73 -3.41 34.22
CA ALA A 236 7.53 -4.00 34.83
C ALA A 236 7.60 -5.53 34.93
N ASN A 237 8.18 -6.20 33.92
CA ASN A 237 8.38 -7.65 33.95
C ASN A 237 9.44 -8.06 34.96
N TRP A 238 10.55 -7.31 35.04
CA TRP A 238 11.59 -7.54 36.04
C TRP A 238 11.07 -7.37 37.47
N LEU A 239 10.24 -6.35 37.71
CA LEU A 239 9.59 -6.09 39.01
C LEU A 239 8.50 -7.11 39.38
N ARG A 240 7.98 -7.91 38.44
CA ARG A 240 7.02 -8.99 38.73
C ARG A 240 7.70 -10.32 39.06
N ASN A 241 8.90 -10.52 38.54
CA ASN A 241 9.66 -11.77 38.65
C ASN A 241 10.67 -11.76 39.81
N ASN A 242 10.89 -10.60 40.43
CA ASN A 242 11.63 -10.42 41.68
C ASN A 242 10.67 -9.95 42.77
#